data_AF-A0A970LRB2-F1
#
_entry.id   AF-A0A970LRB2-F1
#
_cell.length_a   1.000
_cell.length_b   1.000
_cell.length_c   1.000
_cell.angle_alpha   90.00
_cell.angle_beta   90.00
_cell.angle_gamma   90.00
#
_symmetry.space_group_name_H-M   'P 1'
#
loop_
_entity.id
_entity.type
_entity.pdbx_description
1 polymer ?
#
loop_
_entity_poly.entity_id
_entity_poly.type
_entity_poly.pdbx_seq_one_letter_code
_entity_poly.pdbx_strand_id
1 'polypeptide(L)' 'MEIKSFLERALLNEQEQVRDYQRFAAQTDNEKVRQAFFEFAETSGHTAAKIKDLLDNLEDERN' A
#
# COMPACT_ATOMS: atom_id res chain seq x y z
N MET A 1 6.92 7.63 -19.02
CA MET A 1 7.11 7.49 -17.56
C MET A 1 7.98 6.28 -17.37
N GLU A 2 9.09 6.40 -16.64
CA GLU A 2 10.00 5.28 -16.38
C GLU A 2 9.36 4.27 -15.44
N ILE A 3 9.68 2.97 -15.58
CA ILE A 3 9.11 1.89 -14.75
C ILE A 3 9.38 2.16 -13.27
N LYS A 4 10.62 2.52 -12.93
CA LYS A 4 11.02 2.84 -11.55
C LYS A 4 10.19 3.96 -10.95
N SER A 5 10.04 5.09 -11.65
CA SER A 5 9.28 6.23 -11.11
C SER A 5 7.78 5.96 -10.99
N PHE A 6 7.23 5.10 -11.85
CA PHE A 6 5.86 4.62 -11.67
C PHE A 6 5.72 3.74 -10.43
N LEU A 7 6.64 2.78 -10.21
CA LEU A 7 6.60 1.89 -9.05
C LEU A 7 6.83 2.65 -7.73
N GLU A 8 7.74 3.63 -7.68
CA GLU A 8 7.93 4.50 -6.51
C GLU A 8 6.64 5.25 -6.16
N ARG A 9 5.97 5.81 -7.17
CA ARG A 9 4.68 6.49 -6.96
C ARG A 9 3.60 5.51 -6.51
N ALA A 10 3.53 4.33 -7.11
CA ALA A 10 2.55 3.31 -6.73
C ALA A 10 2.77 2.84 -5.28
N LEU A 11 4.02 2.66 -4.85
CA LEU A 11 4.37 2.31 -3.48
C LEU A 11 3.87 3.36 -2.48
N LEU A 12 4.14 4.65 -2.76
CA LEU A 12 3.70 5.75 -1.91
C LEU A 12 2.18 5.80 -1.79
N ASN A 13 1.46 5.63 -2.91
CA ASN A 13 0.01 5.62 -2.92
C ASN A 13 -0.55 4.47 -2.07
N GLU A 14 -0.04 3.24 -2.21
CA GLU A 14 -0.52 2.12 -1.39
C GLU A 14 -0.23 2.34 0.10
N GLN A 15 0.94 2.89 0.45
CA GLN A 15 1.25 3.26 1.83
C GLN A 15 0.32 4.36 2.38
N GLU A 16 -0.10 5.31 1.54
CA GLU A 16 -1.13 6.31 1.89
C GLU A 16 -2.48 5.63 2.16
N GLN A 17 -2.92 4.72 1.29
CA GLN A 17 -4.16 3.98 1.46
C GLN A 17 -4.17 3.18 2.76
N VAL A 18 -3.07 2.50 3.12
CA VAL A 18 -2.94 1.79 4.41
C VAL A 18 -3.24 2.74 5.57
N ARG A 19 -2.60 3.92 5.60
CA ARG A 19 -2.76 4.89 6.68
C ARG A 19 -4.18 5.43 6.74
N ASP A 20 -4.75 5.79 5.60
CA ASP A 20 -6.07 6.39 5.52
C ASP A 20 -7.16 5.39 5.93
N TYR A 21 -7.05 4.13 5.48
CA TYR A 21 -7.97 3.07 5.86
C TYR A 21 -7.88 2.73 7.35
N GLN A 22 -6.67 2.58 7.90
CA GLN A 22 -6.49 2.34 9.34
C GLN A 22 -7.04 3.50 10.18
N ARG A 23 -6.78 4.74 9.76
CA ARG A 23 -7.26 5.94 10.46
C ARG A 23 -8.78 5.99 10.47
N PHE A 24 -9.42 5.72 9.33
CA PHE A 24 -10.88 5.71 9.26
C PHE A 24 -11.49 4.55 10.07
N ALA A 25 -10.94 3.34 9.97
CA ALA A 25 -11.38 2.20 10.75
C ALA A 25 -11.29 2.47 12.26
N ALA A 26 -10.28 3.19 12.72
CA ALA A 26 -10.13 3.57 14.13
C ALA A 26 -11.18 4.60 14.61
N GLN A 27 -11.87 5.30 13.70
CA GLN A 27 -12.79 6.40 14.03
C GLN A 27 -14.27 6.06 13.83
N THR A 28 -14.58 5.04 13.04
CA THR A 28 -15.97 4.65 12.77
C THR A 28 -16.56 3.79 13.89
N ASP A 29 -17.83 4.02 14.21
CA ASP A 29 -18.59 3.21 15.18
C ASP A 29 -19.31 2.03 14.51
N ASN A 30 -19.38 2.01 13.17
CA ASN A 30 -20.02 0.93 12.43
C ASN A 30 -19.08 -0.27 12.29
N GLU A 31 -19.38 -1.36 13.00
CA GLU A 31 -18.52 -2.54 13.08
C GLU A 31 -18.25 -3.20 11.72
N LYS A 32 -19.26 -3.32 10.88
CA LYS A 32 -19.09 -3.93 9.55
C LYS A 32 -18.18 -3.09 8.66
N VAL A 33 -18.32 -1.77 8.75
CA VAL A 33 -17.48 -0.83 8.01
C VAL A 33 -16.06 -0.81 8.57
N ARG A 34 -15.91 -0.85 9.90
CA ARG A 34 -14.62 -0.95 10.60
C ARG A 34 -13.81 -2.14 10.08
N GLN A 35 -14.41 -3.33 10.11
CA GLN A 35 -13.78 -4.57 9.68
C GLN A 35 -13.35 -4.50 8.21
N ALA A 36 -14.23 -4.04 7.32
CA ALA A 36 -13.92 -3.92 5.90
C ALA A 36 -12.72 -2.99 5.64
N PHE A 37 -12.63 -1.86 6.33
CA PHE A 37 -11.50 -0.93 6.14
C PHE A 37 -10.19 -1.44 6.74
N PHE A 38 -10.22 -2.27 7.79
CA PHE A 38 -9.01 -2.98 8.22
C PHE A 38 -8.55 -4.00 7.17
N GLU A 39 -9.47 -4.74 6.54
CA GLU A 39 -9.14 -5.67 5.45
C GLU A 39 -8.59 -4.95 4.21
N PHE A 40 -9.11 -3.75 3.90
CA PHE A 40 -8.57 -2.92 2.82
C PHE A 40 -7.15 -2.45 3.13
N ALA A 41 -6.88 -2.03 4.38
CA ALA A 41 -5.54 -1.66 4.81
C ALA A 41 -4.55 -2.82 4.69
N GLU A 42 -4.95 -4.04 5.08
CA GLU A 42 -4.11 -5.24 4.92
C GLU A 42 -3.82 -5.52 3.44
N THR A 43 -4.84 -5.42 2.59
CA THR A 43 -4.70 -5.63 1.14
C THR A 43 -3.74 -4.62 0.49
N SER A 44 -3.86 -3.34 0.84
CA SER A 44 -2.93 -2.30 0.37
C SER A 44 -1.52 -2.52 0.93
N GLY A 45 -1.39 -2.98 2.17
CA GLY A 45 -0.10 -3.34 2.76
C GLY A 45 0.61 -4.46 2.00
N HIS A 46 -0.11 -5.51 1.62
CA HIS A 46 0.43 -6.59 0.78
C HIS A 46 0.80 -6.10 -0.62
N THR A 47 0.02 -5.18 -1.18
CA THR A 47 0.32 -4.59 -2.50
C THR A 47 1.58 -3.74 -2.44
N ALA A 48 1.72 -2.89 -1.41
CA ALA A 48 2.92 -2.10 -1.15
C ALA A 48 4.17 -2.98 -1.00
N ALA A 49 4.09 -4.08 -0.25
CA ALA A 49 5.19 -5.03 -0.11
C ALA A 49 5.66 -5.59 -1.46
N LYS A 50 4.72 -6.05 -2.30
CA LYS A 50 5.04 -6.56 -3.64
C LYS A 50 5.66 -5.49 -4.55
N ILE A 51 5.19 -4.25 -4.49
CA ILE A 51 5.78 -3.15 -5.26
C ILE A 51 7.21 -2.87 -4.80
N LYS A 52 7.46 -2.93 -3.50
CA LYS A 52 8.81 -2.78 -2.95
C LYS A 52 9.74 -3.90 -3.44
N ASP A 53 9.28 -5.15 -3.44
CA ASP A 53 10.08 -6.27 -3.96
C ASP A 53 10.44 -6.07 -5.45
N LEU A 54 9.52 -5.54 -6.26
CA LEU A 54 9.79 -5.20 -7.66
C LEU A 54 10.83 -4.08 -7.80
N LEU A 55 10.78 -3.05 -6.94
CA LEU A 55 11.77 -1.98 -6.93
C LEU A 55 13.15 -2.50 -6.55
N ASP A 56 13.24 -3.33 -5.51
CA ASP A 56 14.50 -3.90 -5.04
C ASP A 56 15.15 -4.77 -6.13
N ASN A 57 14.37 -5.61 -6.81
CA ASN A 57 14.86 -6.42 -7.94
C ASN A 57 15.39 -5.56 -9.11
N LEU A 58 14.75 -4.43 -9.42
CA LEU A 58 15.20 -3.51 -10.47
C LEU A 58 16.50 -2.78 -10.11
N GLU A 59 16.79 -2.61 -8.81
CA GLU A 59 18.04 -2.02 -8.34
C GLU A 59 19.17 -3.04 -8.37
N ASP A 60 18.89 -4.30 -8.02
CA ASP A 60 19.85 -5.39 -8.06
C ASP A 60 20.31 -5.72 -9.49
N GLU A 61 19.41 -5.71 -10.48
CA GLU A 61 19.75 -5.93 -11.91
C GLU A 61 20.66 -4.84 -12.51
N ARG A 62 20.81 -3.71 -11.84
CA ARG A 62 21.64 -2.57 -12.30
C ARG A 62 23.05 -2.56 -11.69
N ASN A 63 23.33 -3.44 -10.74
CA ASN A 63 24.62 -3.59 -10.05
C ASN A 63 25.42 -4.77 -10.61
#